data_AF-A0A965UUH5-F1
#
_entry.id   AF-A0A965UUH5-F1
#
_cell.length_a   1.000
_cell.length_b   1.000
_cell.length_c   1.000
_cell.angle_alpha   90.00
_cell.angle_beta   90.00
_cell.angle_gamma   90.00
#
_symmetry.space_group_name_H-M   'P 1'
#
loop_
_entity.id
_entity.type
_entity.pdbx_description
1 polymer ?
#
loop_
_entity_poly.entity_id
_entity_poly.type
_entity_poly.pdbx_seq_one_letter_code
_entity_poly.pdbx_strand_id
1 'polypeptide(L)'
;MNILNLLKMVNKITRKDVGDELFDEIIDEACDVSKDEHRRGATFFRKEIFQINEKYFPEIDPALHGFWESNEFVYDENDYDKSRITELRRVVHKKKVVETAYWEEVETPEEEAK
;
A
#
# COMPACT_ATOMS: atom_id res chain seq x y z
N MET A 1 0.09 -35.67 17.23
CA MET A 1 0.98 -34.72 16.54
C MET A 1 0.08 -33.71 15.85
N ASN A 2 -0.13 -32.55 16.48
CA ASN A 2 -1.15 -31.58 16.06
C ASN A 2 -0.52 -30.67 14.98
N ILE A 3 -0.98 -30.80 13.72
CA ILE A 3 -0.49 -30.00 12.58
C ILE A 3 -1.14 -28.60 12.57
N LEU A 4 -1.60 -28.11 13.72
CA LEU A 4 -1.81 -26.67 13.94
C LEU A 4 -0.47 -26.03 14.33
N ASN A 5 0.51 -26.17 13.44
CA ASN A 5 1.75 -25.40 13.52
C ASN A 5 1.41 -23.94 13.20
N LEU A 6 1.19 -23.16 14.26
CA LEU A 6 2.04 -22.01 14.57
C LEU A 6 2.46 -21.08 13.42
N LEU A 7 1.59 -20.78 12.47
CA LEU A 7 1.61 -19.44 11.86
C LEU A 7 1.12 -18.48 12.93
N LYS A 8 2.04 -17.97 13.77
CA LYS A 8 1.86 -16.62 14.29
C LYS A 8 1.68 -15.75 13.04
N MET A 9 0.44 -15.46 12.67
CA MET A 9 0.16 -14.45 11.66
C MET A 9 0.64 -13.12 12.24
N VAL A 10 1.90 -12.80 11.99
CA VAL A 10 2.46 -11.50 12.29
C VAL A 10 1.68 -10.52 11.44
N ASN A 11 0.83 -9.73 12.09
CA ASN A 11 -0.05 -8.78 11.42
C ASN A 11 0.52 -7.35 11.45
N LYS A 12 1.61 -7.15 12.19
CA LYS A 12 2.29 -5.88 12.36
C LYS A 12 3.78 -6.14 12.55
N ILE A 13 4.61 -5.37 11.87
CA ILE A 13 6.06 -5.28 12.12
C ILE A 13 6.45 -3.83 12.35
N THR A 14 7.45 -3.64 13.21
CA THR A 14 8.10 -2.38 13.51
C THR A 14 9.61 -2.60 13.46
N ARG A 15 10.38 -1.51 13.49
CA ARG A 15 11.85 -1.55 13.61
C ARG A 15 12.36 -2.46 14.72
N LYS A 16 11.64 -2.54 15.85
CA LYS A 16 12.03 -3.41 16.98
C LYS A 16 11.93 -4.91 16.67
N ASP A 17 11.11 -5.28 15.69
CA ASP A 17 10.84 -6.68 15.35
C ASP A 17 11.88 -7.22 14.35
N VAL A 18 12.42 -6.36 13.48
CA VAL A 18 13.33 -6.76 12.37
C VAL A 18 14.70 -6.08 12.40
N GLY A 19 14.90 -5.05 13.24
CA GLY A 19 16.10 -4.20 13.24
C GLY A 19 15.93 -2.96 12.35
N ASP A 20 16.65 -1.88 12.67
CA ASP A 20 16.54 -0.61 11.93
C ASP A 20 16.99 -0.74 10.48
N GLU A 21 18.16 -1.36 10.24
CA GLU A 21 18.76 -1.54 8.91
C GLU A 21 17.81 -2.30 7.97
N LEU A 22 17.35 -3.47 8.39
CA LEU A 22 16.44 -4.28 7.57
C LEU A 22 15.07 -3.61 7.38
N PHE A 23 14.58 -2.88 8.39
CA PHE A 23 13.34 -2.12 8.24
C PHE A 23 13.49 -1.02 7.18
N ASP A 24 14.62 -0.31 7.18
CA ASP A 24 14.94 0.71 6.18
C ASP A 24 15.04 0.12 4.76
N GLU A 25 15.71 -1.03 4.61
CA GLU A 25 15.76 -1.74 3.33
C GLU A 25 14.37 -2.16 2.82
N ILE A 26 13.49 -2.64 3.72
CA ILE A 26 12.12 -3.02 3.36
C ILE A 26 11.34 -1.81 2.85
N ILE A 27 11.42 -0.67 3.54
CA ILE A 27 10.67 0.53 3.16
C ILE A 27 11.33 1.30 2.01
N ASP A 28 12.51 0.86 1.56
CA ASP A 28 13.20 1.53 0.49
C ASP A 28 12.59 1.25 -0.89
N GLU A 29 12.01 0.06 -1.06
CA GLU A 29 11.48 -0.48 -2.31
C GLU A 29 9.96 -0.66 -2.25
N ALA A 30 9.21 0.45 -2.22
CA ALA A 30 7.76 0.41 -2.32
C ALA A 30 7.32 -0.18 -3.67
N CYS A 31 6.42 -1.17 -3.65
CA CYS A 31 5.93 -1.82 -4.86
C CYS A 31 4.59 -1.27 -5.37
N ASP A 32 3.82 -0.59 -4.50
CA ASP A 32 2.54 0.04 -4.85
C ASP A 32 2.17 1.16 -3.86
N VAL A 33 1.21 2.03 -4.22
CA VAL A 33 0.64 3.08 -3.36
C VAL A 33 -0.83 2.75 -3.10
N SER A 34 -1.18 2.36 -1.87
CA SER A 34 -2.55 1.95 -1.54
C SER A 34 -3.48 3.12 -1.23
N LYS A 35 -2.92 4.26 -0.86
CA LYS A 35 -3.65 5.51 -0.62
C LYS A 35 -2.80 6.68 -1.06
N ASP A 36 -3.39 7.56 -1.86
CA ASP A 36 -2.82 8.87 -2.16
C ASP A 36 -3.97 9.90 -2.17
N GLU A 37 -4.08 10.67 -1.08
CA GLU A 37 -5.18 11.61 -0.88
C GLU A 37 -4.65 13.03 -0.71
N HIS A 38 -5.11 13.94 -1.56
CA HIS A 38 -4.69 15.34 -1.54
C HIS A 38 -5.07 16.01 -0.21
N ARG A 39 -4.09 16.63 0.46
CA ARG A 39 -4.28 17.46 1.67
C ARG A 39 -4.25 18.94 1.28
N ARG A 40 -4.38 19.88 2.24
CA ARG A 40 -4.19 21.32 1.95
C ARG A 40 -2.76 21.61 1.45
N GLY A 41 -2.64 22.50 0.47
CA GLY A 41 -1.35 22.82 -0.17
C GLY A 41 -0.91 21.71 -1.13
N ALA A 42 0.41 21.60 -1.40
CA ALA A 42 1.00 20.56 -2.25
C ALA A 42 1.41 19.31 -1.45
N THR A 43 0.63 18.95 -0.42
CA THR A 43 0.92 17.79 0.45
C THR A 43 -0.16 16.74 0.31
N PHE A 44 0.21 15.48 0.51
CA PHE A 44 -0.65 14.32 0.35
C PHE A 44 -0.56 13.41 1.58
N PHE A 45 -1.68 12.79 1.94
CA PHE A 45 -1.67 11.63 2.83
C PHE A 45 -1.43 10.38 1.99
N ARG A 46 -0.32 9.70 2.27
CA ARG A 46 0.10 8.53 1.52
C ARG A 46 0.19 7.29 2.40
N LYS A 47 -0.11 6.14 1.80
CA LYS A 47 0.24 4.81 2.29
C LYS A 47 0.85 4.00 1.16
N GLU A 48 1.87 3.24 1.48
CA GLU A 48 2.64 2.47 0.51
C GLU A 48 2.58 0.99 0.86
N ILE A 49 2.70 0.16 -0.18
CA ILE A 49 2.72 -1.29 -0.10
C ILE A 49 4.14 -1.76 -0.37
N PHE A 50 4.61 -2.66 0.49
CA PHE A 50 5.91 -3.29 0.42
C PHE A 50 5.73 -4.80 0.26
N GLN A 51 6.62 -5.41 -0.52
CA GLN A 51 6.64 -6.85 -0.72
C GLN A 51 7.89 -7.46 -0.09
N ILE A 52 7.67 -8.31 0.92
CA ILE A 52 8.73 -9.11 1.51
C ILE A 52 8.65 -10.51 0.90
N ASN A 53 9.73 -11.01 0.32
CA ASN A 53 9.82 -12.37 -0.20
C ASN A 53 11.29 -12.82 -0.27
N GLU A 54 11.50 -14.11 -0.50
CA GLU A 54 12.83 -14.73 -0.58
C GLU A 54 13.73 -14.13 -1.68
N LYS A 55 13.14 -13.59 -2.76
CA LYS A 55 13.90 -13.02 -3.88
C LYS A 55 14.58 -11.70 -3.47
N TYR A 56 13.89 -10.86 -2.71
CA TYR A 56 14.41 -9.54 -2.29
C TYR A 56 15.05 -9.59 -0.90
N PHE A 57 14.57 -10.48 -0.02
CA PHE A 57 15.02 -10.62 1.35
C PHE A 57 15.23 -12.11 1.69
N PRO A 58 16.29 -12.76 1.17
CA PRO A 58 16.50 -14.20 1.34
C PRO A 58 16.76 -14.61 2.80
N GLU A 59 17.23 -13.70 3.64
CA GLU A 59 17.60 -13.95 5.03
C GLU A 59 16.47 -13.67 6.03
N ILE A 60 15.35 -13.09 5.57
CA ILE A 60 14.23 -12.75 6.46
C ILE A 60 13.41 -13.99 6.81
N ASP A 61 12.83 -13.99 8.01
CA ASP A 61 11.93 -15.07 8.45
C ASP A 61 10.80 -15.26 7.41
N PRO A 62 10.61 -16.47 6.84
CA PRO A 62 9.53 -16.76 5.91
C PRO A 62 8.13 -16.43 6.44
N ALA A 63 7.92 -16.37 7.76
CA ALA A 63 6.67 -15.90 8.37
C ALA A 63 6.34 -14.43 8.01
N LEU A 64 7.35 -13.63 7.66
CA LEU A 64 7.21 -12.25 7.23
C LEU A 64 6.97 -12.09 5.72
N HIS A 65 7.15 -13.14 4.92
CA HIS A 65 6.94 -13.07 3.47
C HIS A 65 5.50 -12.72 3.12
N GLY A 66 5.26 -11.68 2.32
CA GLY A 66 3.95 -11.25 1.83
C GLY A 66 3.88 -9.74 1.59
N PHE A 67 2.66 -9.20 1.57
CA PHE A 67 2.42 -7.77 1.35
C PHE A 67 2.14 -7.04 2.66
N TRP A 68 2.69 -5.84 2.76
CA TRP A 68 2.65 -5.02 3.96
C TRP A 68 2.34 -3.57 3.61
N GLU A 69 1.43 -2.94 4.35
CA GLU A 69 1.04 -1.53 4.19
C GLU A 69 1.66 -0.67 5.30
N SER A 70 2.24 0.47 4.96
CA SER A 70 2.72 1.43 5.97
C SER A 70 1.59 2.07 6.79
N ASN A 71 1.94 2.65 7.94
CA ASN A 71 1.11 3.70 8.50
C ASN A 71 0.95 4.86 7.51
N GLU A 72 -0.11 5.64 7.68
CA GLU A 72 -0.27 6.87 6.90
C GLU A 72 0.86 7.85 7.27
N PHE A 73 1.46 8.47 6.25
CA PHE A 73 2.45 9.51 6.40
C PHE A 73 2.16 10.67 5.44
N VAL A 74 2.70 11.84 5.75
CA VAL A 74 2.57 13.03 4.91
C VAL A 74 3.71 13.00 3.89
N TYR A 75 3.34 13.11 2.62
CA TYR A 75 4.21 13.17 1.46
C TYR A 75 4.10 14.55 0.80
N ASP A 76 5.25 15.16 0.49
CA ASP A 76 5.38 16.30 -0.42
C ASP A 76 6.36 15.86 -1.52
N GLU A 77 6.20 16.37 -2.74
CA GLU A 77 7.13 16.12 -3.85
C GLU A 77 8.60 16.46 -3.50
N ASN A 78 8.81 17.29 -2.48
CA ASN A 78 10.13 17.71 -1.99
C ASN A 78 10.56 17.05 -0.67
N ASP A 79 9.68 16.34 0.04
CA ASP A 79 9.92 15.77 1.38
C ASP A 79 9.43 14.31 1.44
N TYR A 80 10.30 13.39 1.02
CA TYR A 80 10.09 11.95 1.17
C TYR A 80 10.86 11.40 2.37
N ASP A 81 10.45 11.85 3.56
CA ASP A 81 11.02 11.41 4.82
C ASP A 81 10.47 10.03 5.21
N LYS A 82 11.15 8.97 4.74
CA LYS A 82 10.82 7.57 5.06
C LYS A 82 10.89 7.25 6.56
N SER A 83 11.55 8.07 7.39
CA SER A 83 11.57 7.88 8.84
C SER A 83 10.17 7.97 9.47
N ARG A 84 9.21 8.58 8.76
CA ARG A 84 7.79 8.65 9.15
C ARG A 84 7.05 7.32 9.01
N ILE A 85 7.62 6.36 8.29
CA ILE A 85 7.14 4.98 8.27
C ILE A 85 7.70 4.29 9.53
N THR A 86 6.80 3.98 10.45
CA THR A 86 7.12 3.45 11.79
C THR A 86 6.59 2.04 12.01
N GLU A 87 5.56 1.66 11.26
CA GLU A 87 4.97 0.33 11.29
C GLU A 87 4.52 -0.11 9.90
N LEU A 88 4.57 -1.41 9.67
CA LEU A 88 3.95 -2.05 8.53
C LEU A 88 2.91 -3.06 9.00
N ARG A 89 1.75 -3.07 8.34
CA ARG A 89 0.62 -3.95 8.65
C ARG A 89 0.39 -4.95 7.53
N ARG A 90 0.13 -6.19 7.89
CA ARG A 90 -0.08 -7.25 6.91
C ARG A 90 -1.34 -7.01 6.10
N VAL A 91 -1.24 -7.08 4.77
CA VAL A 91 -2.36 -6.88 3.85
C VAL A 91 -2.42 -7.97 2.78
N VAL A 92 -3.59 -8.10 2.16
CA VAL A 92 -3.83 -9.00 1.04
C VAL A 92 -4.48 -8.20 -0.07
N HIS A 93 -3.89 -8.27 -1.26
CA HIS A 93 -4.45 -7.61 -2.44
C HIS A 93 -5.79 -8.26 -2.83
N LYS A 94 -6.86 -7.46 -2.84
CA LYS A 94 -8.21 -7.87 -3.24
C LYS A 94 -8.74 -6.90 -4.27
N LYS A 95 -9.28 -7.43 -5.38
CA LYS A 95 -9.96 -6.63 -6.39
C LYS A 95 -11.44 -6.49 -6.04
N LYS A 96 -11.97 -5.27 -6.08
CA LYS A 96 -13.41 -4.97 -5.95
C LYS A 96 -13.89 -4.37 -7.26
N VAL A 97 -15.00 -4.88 -7.80
CA VAL A 97 -15.70 -4.31 -8.95
C VAL A 97 -16.85 -3.46 -8.41
N VAL A 98 -17.00 -2.23 -8.93
CA VAL A 98 -18.11 -1.32 -8.58
C VAL A 98 -18.88 -1.02 -9.84
N GLU A 99 -20.14 -1.45 -9.89
CA GLU A 99 -21.07 -1.11 -10.98
C GLU A 99 -21.71 0.25 -10.69
N THR A 100 -21.58 1.21 -11.61
CA THR A 100 -22.13 2.56 -11.46
C THR A 100 -23.12 2.83 -12.59
N ALA A 101 -24.39 3.09 -12.23
CA ALA A 101 -25.39 3.56 -13.19
C ALA A 101 -25.19 5.06 -13.45
N TYR A 102 -25.29 5.47 -14.71
CA TYR A 102 -25.29 6.89 -15.10
C TYR A 102 -26.37 7.15 -16.16
N TRP A 103 -26.75 8.42 -16.29
CA TRP A 103 -27.68 8.90 -17.30
C TRP A 103 -26.90 9.55 -18.44
N GLU A 104 -27.29 9.27 -19.67
CA GLU A 104 -26.71 9.85 -20.88
C GLU A 104 -27.60 10.97 -21.41
N GLU A 105 -26.99 12.07 -21.86
CA GLU A 105 -27.70 13.18 -22.48
C GLU A 105 -28.11 12.79 -23.91
N VAL A 106 -29.35 13.06 -24.28
CA VAL A 106 -29.86 12.74 -25.63
C VAL A 106 -29.55 13.92 -26.55
N GLU A 107 -28.72 13.71 -27.57
CA GLU A 107 -28.50 14.70 -28.64
C GLU A 107 -29.77 14.82 -29.50
N THR A 108 -30.36 16.03 -29.54
CA THR A 108 -31.41 16.35 -30.52
C THR A 108 -30.77 16.48 -31.91
N PRO A 109 -31.30 15.81 -32.96
CA PRO A 109 -30.80 16.00 -34.31
C PRO A 109 -30.93 17.47 -34.71
N GLU A 110 -29.86 18.05 -35.26
CA GLU A 110 -29.91 19.38 -35.87
C GLU A 110 -31.05 19.42 -36.89
N GLU A 111 -32.06 20.27 -36.65
CA GLU A 111 -33.05 20.60 -37.67
C GLU A 111 -32.28 21.19 -38.86
N GLU A 112 -32.16 20.42 -39.94
CA GLU A 112 -31.62 20.88 -41.22
C GLU A 112 -32.32 22.19 -41.61
N ALA A 113 -31.61 23.30 -41.41
CA ALA A 113 -32.06 24.61 -41.83
C ALA A 113 -32.16 24.61 -43.36
N LYS A 114 -33.40 24.78 -43.86
CA LYS A 114 -33.78 24.89 -45.26
C LYS A 114 -33.01 25.91 -46.07
#